data_AF-A0A662JCW5-F1
#
_entry.id   AF-A0A662JCW5-F1
#
_cell.length_a   1.000
_cell.length_b   1.000
_cell.length_c   1.000
_cell.angle_alpha   90.00
_cell.angle_beta   90.00
_cell.angle_gamma   90.00
#
_symmetry.space_group_name_H-M   'P 1'
#
loop_
_entity.id
_entity.type
_entity.pdbx_description
1 polymer ?
#
loop_
_entity_poly.entity_id
_entity_poly.type
_entity_poly.pdbx_seq_one_letter_code
_entity_poly.pdbx_strand_id
1 'polypeptide(L)'
;MPLPRLEVVRMREGLRVKAPLSLVKEVAREVLGWDVEEKREGQRIVLTARSLLCPPQVIIEEVDKDTYLVSTASRCDLKDCTYFTRCARLEAERLRLLAALFNDRLEKAASSKQLSRWSPERVDEAAAMTVVERVIALFKT
;
A
#
# COMPACT_ATOMS: atom_id res chain seq x y z
N MET A 1 -11.54 -15.54 14.80
CA MET A 1 -12.16 -14.64 13.79
C MET A 1 -11.19 -14.48 12.62
N PRO A 2 -11.57 -14.79 11.37
CA PRO A 2 -10.72 -14.51 10.22
C PRO A 2 -10.64 -12.99 10.03
N LEU A 3 -9.41 -12.46 9.93
CA LEU A 3 -9.18 -11.04 9.68
C LEU A 3 -9.69 -10.68 8.27
N PRO A 4 -10.25 -9.46 8.08
CA PRO A 4 -10.78 -9.07 6.78
C PRO A 4 -9.67 -9.10 5.72
N ARG A 5 -9.94 -9.79 4.60
CA ARG A 5 -9.07 -9.81 3.42
C ARG A 5 -8.78 -8.37 3.00
N LEU A 6 -7.50 -8.02 2.93
CA LEU A 6 -7.02 -6.73 2.44
C LEU A 6 -7.03 -6.85 0.92
N GLU A 7 -7.90 -6.10 0.25
CA GLU A 7 -8.11 -6.18 -1.20
C GLU A 7 -7.79 -4.84 -1.84
N VAL A 8 -7.00 -4.87 -2.92
CA VAL A 8 -6.80 -3.74 -3.83
C VAL A 8 -7.60 -4.02 -5.10
N VAL A 9 -8.77 -3.40 -5.24
CA VAL A 9 -9.60 -3.54 -6.45
C VAL A 9 -9.42 -2.30 -7.30
N ARG A 10 -8.89 -2.49 -8.52
CA ARG A 10 -8.76 -1.42 -9.51
C ARG A 10 -10.14 -1.09 -10.08
N MET A 11 -10.64 0.09 -9.79
CA MET A 11 -11.86 0.65 -10.38
C MET A 11 -11.49 1.60 -11.52
N ARG A 12 -12.47 1.98 -12.36
CA ARG A 12 -12.25 2.94 -13.46
C ARG A 12 -11.66 4.28 -12.98
N GLU A 13 -11.90 4.65 -11.72
CA GLU A 13 -11.57 5.97 -11.17
C GLU A 13 -10.59 5.92 -9.99
N GLY A 14 -10.10 4.74 -9.57
CA GLY A 14 -9.23 4.63 -8.39
C GLY A 14 -8.92 3.21 -7.93
N LEU A 15 -8.36 3.10 -6.73
CA LEU A 15 -8.03 1.87 -6.03
C LEU A 15 -8.88 1.78 -4.76
N ARG A 16 -9.68 0.73 -4.63
CA ARG A 16 -10.30 0.42 -3.33
C ARG A 16 -9.27 -0.32 -2.48
N VAL A 17 -8.93 0.21 -1.31
CA VAL A 17 -7.90 -0.33 -0.41
C VAL A 17 -8.51 -0.54 0.96
N LYS A 18 -8.42 -1.76 1.50
CA LYS A 18 -8.76 -2.05 2.89
C LYS A 18 -7.47 -2.07 3.72
N ALA A 19 -7.27 -1.13 4.62
CA ALA A 19 -6.06 -0.97 5.45
C ALA A 19 -6.27 0.10 6.53
N PRO A 20 -5.45 0.16 7.60
CA PRO A 20 -5.45 1.28 8.53
C PRO A 20 -5.15 2.61 7.79
N LEU A 21 -5.86 3.69 8.15
CA LEU A 21 -5.70 5.01 7.52
C LEU A 21 -4.24 5.50 7.52
N SER A 22 -3.49 5.20 8.58
CA SER A 22 -2.07 5.56 8.68
C SER A 22 -1.24 4.99 7.54
N LEU A 23 -1.45 3.71 7.18
CA LEU A 23 -0.75 3.06 6.08
C LEU A 23 -1.17 3.69 4.74
N VAL A 24 -2.46 3.97 4.56
CA VAL A 24 -2.97 4.61 3.34
C VAL A 24 -2.33 5.97 3.12
N LYS A 25 -2.22 6.78 4.18
CA LYS A 25 -1.54 8.08 4.14
C LYS A 25 -0.03 7.95 3.90
N GLU A 26 0.62 6.98 4.53
CA GLU A 26 2.06 6.75 4.34
C GLU A 26 2.39 6.44 2.88
N VAL A 27 1.70 5.46 2.29
CA VAL A 27 1.89 5.07 0.88
C VAL A 27 1.56 6.23 -0.06
N ALA A 28 0.48 6.97 0.22
CA ALA A 28 0.11 8.13 -0.60
C ALA A 28 1.17 9.24 -0.57
N ARG A 29 1.77 9.51 0.60
CA ARG A 29 2.87 10.48 0.73
C ARG A 29 4.14 9.99 0.03
N GLU A 30 4.47 8.70 0.14
CA GLU A 30 5.62 8.12 -0.55
C GLU A 30 5.52 8.30 -2.08
N VAL A 31 4.31 8.11 -2.64
CA VAL A 31 4.05 8.34 -4.08
C VAL A 31 4.13 9.81 -4.47
N LEU A 32 3.72 10.72 -3.58
CA LEU A 32 3.72 12.16 -3.86
C LEU A 32 5.09 12.82 -3.66
N GLY A 33 5.97 12.21 -2.86
CA GLY A 33 7.31 12.72 -2.55
C GLY A 33 7.35 13.62 -1.31
N TRP A 34 8.33 14.53 -1.27
CA TRP A 34 8.53 15.46 -0.16
C TRP A 34 7.60 16.68 -0.25
N ASP A 35 7.29 17.31 0.89
CA ASP A 35 6.37 18.45 1.03
C ASP A 35 4.95 18.19 0.50
N VAL A 36 4.16 17.44 1.29
CA VAL A 36 2.75 17.16 1.03
C VAL A 36 1.87 17.93 2.00
N GLU A 37 0.96 18.74 1.46
CA GLU A 37 -0.11 19.38 2.22
C GLU A 37 -1.30 18.42 2.36
N GLU A 38 -1.80 18.26 3.58
CA GLU A 38 -3.00 17.47 3.87
C GLU A 38 -4.17 18.39 4.17
N LYS A 39 -5.25 18.24 3.39
CA LYS A 39 -6.51 18.93 3.63
C LYS A 39 -7.63 17.92 3.82
N ARG A 40 -8.44 18.11 4.87
CA ARG A 40 -9.64 17.31 5.10
C ARG A 40 -10.87 18.04 4.58
N GLU A 41 -11.59 17.38 3.68
CA GLU A 41 -12.80 17.89 3.05
C GLU A 41 -13.94 16.88 3.33
N GLY A 42 -14.59 17.02 4.48
CA GLY A 42 -15.63 16.09 4.93
C GLY A 42 -15.09 14.67 5.16
N GLN A 43 -15.57 13.72 4.36
CA GLN A 43 -15.14 12.30 4.37
C GLN A 43 -13.91 12.04 3.50
N ARG A 44 -13.36 13.08 2.86
CA ARG A 44 -12.21 12.98 1.98
C ARG A 44 -10.98 13.60 2.62
N ILE A 45 -9.84 13.00 2.36
CA ILE A 45 -8.52 13.53 2.69
C ILE A 45 -7.80 13.73 1.37
N VAL A 46 -7.46 14.97 1.07
CA VAL A 46 -6.74 15.35 -0.13
C VAL A 46 -5.29 15.64 0.26
N LEU A 47 -4.39 14.82 -0.26
CA LEU A 47 -2.96 14.99 -0.13
C LEU A 47 -2.46 15.65 -1.42
N THR A 48 -1.87 16.83 -1.30
CA THR A 48 -1.38 17.62 -2.44
C THR A 48 0.12 17.80 -2.32
N ALA A 49 0.89 17.32 -3.31
CA ALA A 49 2.32 17.58 -3.33
C ALA A 49 2.59 19.01 -3.78
N ARG A 50 3.62 19.64 -3.22
CA ARG A 50 4.04 20.96 -3.64
C ARG A 50 4.58 20.94 -5.08
N SER A 51 3.96 21.71 -5.96
CA SER A 51 4.41 21.91 -7.34
C SER A 51 4.08 23.32 -7.81
N LEU A 52 4.87 23.84 -8.74
CA LEU A 52 4.72 25.21 -9.26
C LEU A 52 3.60 25.38 -10.28
N LEU A 53 3.15 24.30 -10.93
CA LEU A 53 2.24 24.38 -12.08
C LEU A 53 1.02 23.47 -11.95
N CYS A 54 1.25 22.17 -11.80
CA CYS A 54 0.17 21.18 -11.73
C CYS A 54 0.41 20.24 -10.54
N PRO A 55 0.14 20.68 -9.30
CA PRO A 55 0.42 19.86 -8.13
C PRO A 55 -0.36 18.54 -8.19
N PRO A 56 0.36 17.39 -8.11
CA PRO A 56 -0.28 16.09 -8.07
C PRO A 56 -1.00 15.91 -6.74
N GLN A 57 -2.11 15.19 -6.80
CA GLN A 57 -2.97 14.92 -5.66
C GLN A 57 -3.23 13.43 -5.53
N VAL A 58 -3.35 12.99 -4.29
CA VAL A 58 -3.95 11.70 -3.93
C VAL A 58 -5.16 12.01 -3.06
N ILE A 59 -6.33 11.53 -3.49
CA ILE A 59 -7.59 11.72 -2.80
C ILE A 59 -7.94 10.40 -2.14
N ILE A 60 -8.18 10.44 -0.83
CA ILE A 60 -8.52 9.28 -0.01
C ILE A 60 -9.94 9.51 0.52
N GLU A 61 -10.89 8.70 0.08
CA GLU A 61 -12.29 8.77 0.49
C GLU A 61 -12.65 7.53 1.30
N GLU A 62 -13.14 7.70 2.53
CA GLU A 62 -13.61 6.58 3.34
C GLU A 62 -14.98 6.10 2.83
N VAL A 63 -15.06 4.85 2.39
CA VAL A 63 -16.30 4.25 1.84
C VAL A 63 -16.93 3.22 2.77
N ASP A 64 -16.12 2.62 3.65
CA ASP A 64 -16.57 1.71 4.71
C ASP A 64 -15.46 1.65 5.79
N LYS A 65 -15.73 1.00 6.93
CA LYS A 65 -14.77 0.87 8.02
C LYS A 65 -13.44 0.29 7.52
N ASP A 66 -12.37 1.06 7.71
CA ASP A 66 -11.00 0.74 7.26
C ASP A 66 -10.89 0.46 5.76
N THR A 67 -11.83 0.96 4.95
CA THR A 67 -11.88 0.75 3.50
C THR A 67 -11.99 2.10 2.80
N TYR A 68 -11.00 2.38 1.96
CA TYR A 68 -10.81 3.67 1.31
C TYR A 68 -10.82 3.52 -0.19
N LEU A 69 -11.41 4.48 -0.89
CA LEU A 69 -11.20 4.70 -2.31
C LEU A 69 -10.05 5.70 -2.45
N VAL A 70 -8.97 5.27 -3.09
CA VAL A 70 -7.77 6.08 -3.34
C VAL A 70 -7.70 6.40 -4.81
N SER A 71 -7.83 7.68 -5.16
CA SER A 71 -7.71 8.16 -6.55
C SER A 71 -6.57 9.16 -6.68
N THR A 72 -6.14 9.37 -7.92
CA THR A 72 -5.10 10.33 -8.26
C THR A 72 -5.70 11.44 -9.10
N ALA A 73 -5.24 12.66 -8.87
CA ALA A 73 -5.62 13.81 -9.68
C ALA A 73 -4.40 14.73 -9.84
N SER A 74 -4.52 15.71 -10.72
CA SER A 74 -3.62 16.85 -10.80
C SER A 74 -4.45 18.13 -10.79
N ARG A 75 -4.20 19.00 -9.82
CA ARG A 75 -4.80 20.34 -9.83
C ARG A 75 -4.12 21.14 -10.92
N CYS A 76 -4.85 21.52 -11.96
CA CYS A 76 -4.34 22.38 -13.02
C CYS A 76 -4.95 23.77 -12.85
N ASP A 77 -4.10 24.77 -12.57
CA ASP A 77 -4.56 26.15 -12.41
C ASP A 77 -4.53 26.95 -13.75
N LEU A 78 -4.14 26.30 -14.86
CA LEU A 78 -4.11 26.87 -16.21
C LEU A 78 -5.46 26.69 -16.91
N LYS A 79 -6.17 27.79 -17.19
CA LYS A 79 -7.49 27.78 -17.86
C LYS A 79 -7.49 27.12 -19.25
N ASP A 80 -6.42 27.30 -20.04
CA ASP A 80 -6.31 26.82 -21.42
C ASP A 80 -5.18 25.80 -21.62
N CYS A 81 -5.02 24.86 -20.67
CA CYS A 81 -3.97 23.84 -20.75
C CYS A 81 -4.28 22.78 -21.83
N THR A 82 -3.41 22.66 -22.84
CA THR A 82 -3.55 21.64 -23.90
C THR A 82 -2.93 20.28 -23.53
N TYR A 83 -2.34 20.15 -22.34
CA TYR A 83 -1.59 18.95 -21.92
C TYR A 83 -2.45 17.85 -21.28
N PHE A 84 -3.76 17.84 -21.50
CA PHE A 84 -4.71 16.89 -20.89
C PHE A 84 -4.27 15.41 -21.03
N THR A 85 -3.84 14.99 -22.22
CA THR A 85 -3.37 13.62 -22.47
C THR A 85 -2.15 13.25 -21.63
N ARG A 86 -1.25 14.20 -21.40
CA ARG A 86 -0.07 14.01 -20.55
C ARG A 86 -0.47 13.90 -19.08
N CYS A 87 -1.41 14.73 -18.62
CA CYS A 87 -1.96 14.66 -17.26
C CYS A 87 -2.60 13.29 -16.99
N ALA A 88 -3.49 12.83 -17.87
CA ALA A 88 -4.15 11.53 -17.75
C ALA A 88 -3.13 10.36 -17.71
N ARG A 89 -2.08 10.44 -18.52
CA ARG A 89 -0.99 9.44 -18.50
C ARG A 89 -0.25 9.44 -17.16
N LEU A 90 0.14 10.61 -16.65
CA LEU A 90 0.84 10.73 -15.36
C LEU A 90 -0.04 10.27 -14.19
N GLU A 91 -1.34 10.56 -14.22
CA GLU A 91 -2.31 10.07 -13.24
C GLU A 91 -2.41 8.54 -13.26
N ALA A 92 -2.45 7.93 -14.44
CA ALA A 92 -2.47 6.48 -14.60
C ALA A 92 -1.17 5.82 -14.13
N GLU A 93 -0.01 6.41 -14.41
CA GLU A 93 1.29 5.96 -13.91
C GLU A 93 1.34 6.02 -12.38
N ARG A 94 0.86 7.12 -11.79
CA ARG A 94 0.78 7.28 -10.32
C ARG A 94 -0.14 6.26 -9.67
N LEU A 95 -1.28 5.98 -10.30
CA LEU A 95 -2.22 4.97 -9.81
C LEU A 95 -1.60 3.56 -9.86
N ARG A 96 -0.82 3.24 -10.89
CA ARG A 96 -0.06 1.98 -10.95
C ARG A 96 0.98 1.88 -9.83
N LEU A 97 1.69 2.97 -9.56
CA LEU A 97 2.68 3.01 -8.48
C LEU A 97 2.04 2.82 -7.10
N LEU A 98 0.91 3.49 -6.84
CA LEU A 98 0.12 3.29 -5.62
C LEU A 98 -0.28 1.83 -5.46
N ALA A 99 -0.80 1.19 -6.52
CA ALA A 99 -1.20 -0.21 -6.47
C ALA A 99 -0.02 -1.14 -6.12
N ALA A 100 1.15 -0.92 -6.74
CA ALA A 100 2.34 -1.72 -6.48
C ALA A 100 2.83 -1.57 -5.04
N LEU A 101 2.89 -0.34 -4.51
CA LEU A 101 3.31 -0.08 -3.13
C LEU A 101 2.31 -0.61 -2.11
N PHE A 102 1.00 -0.47 -2.37
CA PHE A 102 -0.01 -1.07 -1.50
C PHE A 102 0.14 -2.59 -1.46
N ASN A 103 0.29 -3.25 -2.60
CA ASN A 103 0.50 -4.70 -2.62
C ASN A 103 1.77 -5.12 -1.86
N ASP A 104 2.91 -4.45 -2.09
CA ASP A 104 4.16 -4.75 -1.37
C ASP A 104 4.03 -4.60 0.15
N ARG A 105 3.44 -3.48 0.62
CA ARG A 105 3.26 -3.25 2.06
C ARG A 105 2.28 -4.27 2.68
N LEU A 106 1.23 -4.65 1.96
CA LEU A 106 0.25 -5.63 2.41
C LEU A 106 0.83 -7.05 2.44
N GLU A 107 1.64 -7.43 1.44
CA GLU A 107 2.34 -8.71 1.40
C GLU A 107 3.38 -8.84 2.52
N LYS A 108 4.15 -7.77 2.78
CA LYS A 108 5.09 -7.71 3.92
C LYS A 108 4.36 -7.82 5.26
N ALA A 109 3.22 -7.15 5.41
CA ALA A 109 2.40 -7.24 6.62
C ALA A 109 1.81 -8.64 6.82
N ALA A 110 1.42 -9.34 5.75
CA ALA A 110 0.97 -10.72 5.81
C ALA A 110 2.11 -11.68 6.19
N SER A 111 3.29 -11.50 5.59
CA SER A 111 4.50 -12.32 5.81
C SER A 111 5.04 -12.15 7.23
N SER A 112 5.05 -10.93 7.77
CA SER A 112 5.43 -10.64 9.16
C SER A 112 4.48 -11.28 10.19
N LYS A 113 3.17 -11.31 9.90
CA LYS A 113 2.18 -12.02 10.73
C LYS A 113 2.33 -13.54 10.66
N GLN A 114 2.81 -14.07 9.54
CA GLN A 114 3.12 -15.49 9.40
C GLN A 114 4.37 -15.89 10.21
N LEU A 115 5.40 -15.04 10.23
CA LEU A 115 6.60 -15.23 11.05
C LEU A 115 6.30 -15.11 12.57
N SER A 116 5.44 -14.20 12.99
CA SER A 116 5.04 -14.08 14.40
C SER A 116 4.08 -15.18 14.88
N ARG A 117 3.44 -15.92 13.97
CA ARG A 117 2.76 -17.19 14.29
C ARG A 117 3.72 -18.35 14.50
N TRP A 118 4.97 -18.22 14.06
CA TRP A 118 6.02 -19.17 14.41
C TRP A 118 6.52 -18.84 15.82
N SER A 119 5.70 -19.18 16.81
CA SER A 119 6.18 -19.34 18.17
C SER A 119 6.90 -20.68 18.22
N PRO A 120 8.18 -20.76 18.61
CA PRO A 120 8.79 -22.02 18.98
C PRO A 120 8.13 -22.43 20.30
N GLU A 121 6.91 -22.97 20.25
CA GLU A 121 6.37 -23.78 21.32
C GLU A 121 7.30 -24.98 21.45
N ARG A 122 8.29 -24.82 22.34
CA ARG A 122 9.22 -25.84 22.86
C ARG A 122 9.39 -27.00 21.90
N VAL A 123 10.15 -26.77 20.83
CA VAL A 123 10.77 -27.90 20.15
C VAL A 123 11.67 -28.52 21.22
N ASP A 124 11.29 -29.69 21.73
CA ASP A 124 12.11 -30.48 22.63
C ASP A 124 13.49 -30.60 21.97
N GLU A 125 14.51 -29.93 22.52
CA GLU A 125 15.83 -29.82 21.89
C GLU A 125 16.41 -31.21 21.57
N ALA A 126 16.03 -32.22 22.35
CA ALA A 126 16.37 -33.62 22.10
C ALA A 126 15.76 -34.15 20.79
N ALA A 127 14.51 -33.83 20.50
CA ALA A 127 13.85 -34.21 19.24
C ALA A 127 14.42 -33.45 18.04
N ALA A 128 14.78 -32.17 18.20
CA ALA A 128 15.40 -31.36 17.15
C ALA A 128 16.79 -31.90 16.77
N MET A 129 17.60 -32.22 17.78
CA MET A 129 18.93 -32.80 17.56
C MET A 129 18.86 -34.14 16.81
N THR A 130 17.90 -35.00 17.14
CA THR A 130 17.75 -36.31 16.49
C THR A 130 17.42 -36.17 15.00
N VAL A 131 16.66 -35.15 14.61
CA VAL A 131 16.35 -34.85 13.20
C VAL A 131 17.58 -34.32 12.47
N VAL A 132 18.33 -33.42 13.09
CA VAL A 132 19.56 -32.86 12.50
C VAL A 132 20.62 -33.94 12.32
N GLU A 133 20.82 -34.81 13.31
CA GLU A 133 21.77 -35.93 13.22
C GLU A 133 21.39 -36.93 12.12
N ARG A 134 20.09 -37.24 11.96
CA ARG A 134 19.60 -38.08 10.85
C ARG A 134 19.86 -37.47 9.48
N VAL A 135 19.67 -36.16 9.33
CA VAL A 135 19.94 -35.45 8.08
C VAL A 135 21.44 -35.45 7.78
N ILE A 136 22.29 -35.17 8.76
CA ILE A 136 23.74 -35.22 8.59
C ILE A 136 24.22 -36.63 8.20
N ALA A 137 23.62 -37.68 8.78
CA ALA A 137 23.95 -39.06 8.45
C ALA A 137 23.59 -39.43 7.00
N LEU A 138 22.49 -38.90 6.46
CA LEU A 138 22.06 -39.09 5.07
C LEU A 138 23.00 -38.41 4.05
N PHE A 139 23.73 -37.38 4.44
CA PHE A 139 24.73 -36.71 3.58
C PHE A 139 26.15 -37.29 3.71
N LYS A 140 26.36 -38.27 4.60
CA LYS A 140 27.64 -38.96 4.79
C LYS A 140 27.70 -40.36 4.15
N THR A 141 26.64 -40.77 3.46
CA THR A 141 26.62 -41.92 2.53
C THR A 141 26.79 -41.44 1.09
#